data_AF-S5YHM4-F1
#
_entry.id   AF-S5YHM4-F1
#
_cell.length_a   1.000
_cell.length_b   1.000
_cell.length_c   1.000
_cell.angle_alpha   90.00
_cell.angle_beta   90.00
_cell.angle_gamma   90.00
#
_symmetry.space_group_name_H-M   'P 1'
#
loop_
_entity.id
_entity.type
_entity.pdbx_description
1 polymer ?
#
loop_
_entity_poly.entity_id
_entity_poly.type
_entity_poly.pdbx_seq_one_letter_code
_entity_poly.pdbx_strand_id
1 'polypeptide(L)'
;MTASNLASTLRKRHQPRPMEAYDRLPPALRRWLAEAALPWSTHSALRIWNDPRRGGGIDAQEKCRRLDAVERAMLRRDAARIWGRDYPLARAEAP
;
A
#
# COMPACT_ATOMS: atom_id res chain seq x y z
N MET A 1 30.00 -16.00 -18.98
CA MET A 1 29.35 -16.24 -17.67
C MET A 1 28.53 -15.01 -17.28
N THR A 2 27.21 -15.15 -17.51
CA THR A 2 26.04 -14.36 -17.06
C THR A 2 26.06 -12.83 -17.18
N ALA A 3 25.85 -12.35 -18.42
CA ALA A 3 25.28 -11.02 -18.64
C ALA A 3 23.89 -10.95 -17.97
N SER A 4 23.72 -10.02 -17.04
CA SER A 4 22.41 -9.75 -16.44
C SER A 4 21.56 -8.95 -17.44
N ASN A 5 20.37 -9.45 -17.79
CA ASN A 5 19.41 -8.85 -18.72
C ASN A 5 18.72 -7.57 -18.19
N LEU A 6 19.47 -6.64 -17.58
CA LEU A 6 18.96 -5.34 -17.15
C LEU A 6 19.89 -4.23 -17.63
N ALA A 7 19.72 -3.82 -18.88
CA ALA A 7 20.27 -2.58 -19.40
C ALA A 7 19.39 -1.41 -18.93
N SER A 8 19.56 -0.95 -17.69
CA SER A 8 18.90 0.24 -17.18
C SER A 8 19.91 1.22 -16.61
N THR A 9 19.92 2.44 -17.16
CA THR A 9 20.75 3.58 -16.69
C THR A 9 20.16 4.26 -15.46
N LEU A 10 18.99 3.79 -14.98
CA LEU A 10 18.34 4.36 -13.81
C LEU A 10 19.14 4.04 -12.55
N ARG A 11 19.46 5.08 -11.77
CA ARG A 11 20.09 4.91 -10.45
C ARG A 11 19.24 3.95 -9.61
N LYS A 12 19.86 2.84 -9.20
CA LYS A 12 19.30 1.92 -8.21
C LYS A 12 19.04 2.73 -6.94
N ARG A 13 17.77 2.90 -6.55
CA ARG A 13 17.44 3.59 -5.31
C ARG A 13 17.94 2.75 -4.15
N HIS A 14 19.01 3.20 -3.51
CA HIS A 14 19.56 2.58 -2.32
C HIS A 14 18.62 2.89 -1.15
N GLN A 15 17.63 2.03 -0.88
CA GLN A 15 17.02 1.95 0.45
C GLN A 15 17.89 1.01 1.26
N PRO A 16 18.76 1.51 2.15
CA PRO A 16 19.79 0.68 2.75
C PRO A 16 19.20 -0.49 3.55
N ARG A 17 17.97 -0.35 4.11
CA ARG A 17 17.43 -1.28 5.12
C ARG A 17 15.88 -1.38 5.06
N PRO A 18 15.30 -1.99 4.01
CA PRO A 18 13.83 -2.10 3.86
C PRO A 18 13.18 -2.92 4.98
N MET A 19 13.85 -3.97 5.46
CA MET A 19 13.36 -4.80 6.57
C MET A 19 13.32 -4.03 7.89
N GLU A 20 14.36 -3.25 8.23
CA GLU A 20 14.35 -2.44 9.46
C GLU A 20 13.24 -1.39 9.46
N ALA A 21 12.90 -0.83 8.30
CA ALA A 21 11.77 0.08 8.18
C ALA A 21 10.43 -0.61 8.44
N TYR A 22 10.31 -1.89 8.07
CA TYR A 22 9.14 -2.72 8.34
C TYR A 22 9.07 -3.12 9.82
N ASP A 23 10.20 -3.51 10.42
CA ASP A 23 10.28 -3.94 11.82
C ASP A 23 9.96 -2.82 12.81
N ARG A 24 10.17 -1.55 12.41
CA ARG A 24 9.83 -0.36 13.22
C ARG A 24 8.35 0.04 13.14
N LEU A 25 7.53 -0.62 12.32
CA LEU A 25 6.13 -0.28 12.17
C LEU A 25 5.31 -0.69 13.42
N PRO A 26 4.24 0.05 13.76
CA PRO A 26 3.28 -0.37 14.76
C PRO A 26 2.71 -1.77 14.44
N PRO A 27 2.50 -2.65 15.43
CA PRO A 27 2.05 -4.03 15.18
C PRO A 27 0.76 -4.12 14.37
N ALA A 28 -0.20 -3.23 14.64
CA ALA A 28 -1.47 -3.17 13.90
C ALA A 28 -1.27 -2.77 12.43
N LEU A 29 -0.39 -1.80 12.16
CA LEU A 29 -0.04 -1.41 10.79
C LEU A 29 0.69 -2.54 10.05
N ARG A 30 1.57 -3.26 10.76
CA ARG A 30 2.31 -4.39 10.22
C ARG A 30 1.38 -5.55 9.86
N ARG A 31 0.39 -5.82 10.71
CA ARG A 31 -0.66 -6.81 10.43
C ARG A 31 -1.48 -6.42 9.19
N TRP A 32 -1.93 -5.17 9.15
CA TRP A 32 -2.67 -4.66 7.99
C TRP A 32 -1.87 -4.79 6.68
N LEU A 33 -0.57 -4.43 6.70
CA LEU A 33 0.30 -4.58 5.52
C LEU A 33 0.47 -6.03 5.05
N ALA A 34 0.40 -7.01 5.96
CA ALA A 34 0.48 -8.42 5.60
C ALA A 34 -0.80 -8.94 4.93
N GLU A 35 -1.94 -8.29 5.18
CA GLU A 35 -3.26 -8.65 4.63
C GLU A 35 -3.66 -7.79 3.41
N ALA A 36 -2.96 -6.68 3.17
CA ALA A 36 -3.26 -5.74 2.10
C ALA A 36 -3.12 -6.38 0.71
N ALA A 37 -4.05 -6.05 -0.19
CA ALA A 37 -4.08 -6.62 -1.54
C ALA A 37 -3.04 -5.97 -2.47
N LEU A 38 -2.67 -4.72 -2.23
CA LEU A 38 -1.68 -4.00 -3.03
C LEU A 38 -0.26 -4.15 -2.44
N PRO A 39 0.80 -4.14 -3.29
CA PRO A 39 2.18 -4.11 -2.83
C PRO A 39 2.55 -2.71 -2.31
N TRP A 40 2.08 -2.38 -1.10
CA TRP A 40 2.35 -1.11 -0.44
C TRP A 40 3.81 -0.96 -0.02
N SER A 41 4.34 0.26 -0.14
CA SER A 41 5.60 0.62 0.51
C SER A 41 5.37 1.00 1.97
N THR A 42 6.27 0.57 2.86
CA THR A 42 6.22 0.87 4.31
C THR A 42 6.06 2.37 4.60
N HIS A 43 6.79 3.21 3.86
CA HIS A 43 6.73 4.66 3.98
C HIS A 43 5.34 5.24 3.65
N SER A 44 4.69 4.73 2.59
CA SER A 44 3.37 5.23 2.19
C SER A 44 2.28 4.84 3.18
N ALA A 45 2.33 3.59 3.65
CA ALA A 45 1.41 3.10 4.67
C ALA A 45 1.58 3.86 5.99
N LEU A 46 2.82 4.07 6.44
CA LEU A 46 3.12 4.84 7.66
C LEU A 46 2.68 6.30 7.55
N ARG A 47 2.81 6.92 6.36
CA ARG A 47 2.35 8.29 6.13
C ARG A 47 0.83 8.41 6.28
N ILE A 48 0.06 7.44 5.79
CA ILE A 48 -1.41 7.44 5.95
C ILE A 48 -1.79 7.16 7.41
N TRP A 49 -1.06 6.26 8.09
CA TRP A 49 -1.24 5.92 9.49
C TRP A 49 -1.01 7.08 10.46
N ASN A 50 0.00 7.92 10.17
CA ASN A 50 0.39 9.07 10.99
C ASN A 50 -0.19 10.40 10.50
N ASP A 51 -1.18 10.38 9.61
CA ASP A 51 -1.76 11.59 9.02
C ASP A 51 -2.28 12.55 10.13
N PRO A 52 -1.61 13.70 10.37
CA PRO A 52 -1.85 14.53 11.55
C PRO A 52 -3.19 15.27 11.48
N ARG A 53 -3.78 15.36 10.28
CA ARG A 53 -5.05 16.04 10.01
C ARG A 53 -6.26 15.38 10.67
N ARG A 54 -6.08 14.20 11.29
CA ARG A 54 -7.21 13.44 11.86
C ARG A 54 -7.22 13.37 13.38
N GLY A 55 -6.32 14.10 14.05
CA GLY A 55 -6.32 14.23 15.50
C GLY A 55 -5.57 13.10 16.20
N GLY A 56 -4.88 13.44 17.28
CA GLY A 56 -4.21 12.48 18.14
C GLY A 56 -5.26 11.75 18.99
N GLY A 57 -5.34 10.42 18.86
CA GLY A 57 -6.26 9.59 19.64
C GLY A 57 -7.13 8.62 18.84
N ILE A 58 -7.00 8.59 17.51
CA ILE A 58 -7.72 7.60 16.70
C ILE A 58 -7.19 6.20 17.00
N ASP A 59 -8.12 5.29 17.31
CA ASP A 59 -7.86 3.87 17.56
C ASP A 59 -7.15 3.20 16.38
N ALA A 60 -6.36 2.16 16.67
CA ALA A 60 -5.63 1.40 15.67
C ALA A 60 -6.55 0.80 14.58
N GLN A 61 -7.74 0.33 14.95
CA GLN A 61 -8.72 -0.24 14.02
C GLN A 61 -9.18 0.79 12.99
N GLU A 62 -9.42 2.02 13.44
CA GLU A 62 -9.92 3.08 12.56
C GLU A 62 -8.84 3.56 11.59
N LYS A 63 -7.57 3.56 12.02
CA LYS A 63 -6.43 3.77 11.12
C LYS A 63 -6.34 2.67 10.06
N CYS A 64 -6.56 1.41 10.41
CA CYS A 64 -6.64 0.31 9.44
C CYS A 64 -7.79 0.49 8.45
N ARG A 65 -9.02 0.77 8.92
CA ARG A 65 -10.18 1.03 8.02
C ARG A 65 -9.91 2.14 7.01
N ARG A 66 -9.17 3.16 7.42
CA ARG A 66 -8.74 4.22 6.50
C ARG A 66 -7.79 3.69 5.44
N LEU A 67 -6.80 2.90 5.83
CA LEU A 67 -5.87 2.29 4.89
C LEU A 67 -6.62 1.42 3.87
N ASP A 68 -7.61 0.64 4.30
CA ASP A 68 -8.55 -0.09 3.44
C ASP A 68 -9.28 0.83 2.45
N ALA A 69 -9.82 1.95 2.93
CA ALA A 69 -10.52 2.89 2.05
C ALA A 69 -9.60 3.47 0.97
N VAL A 70 -8.33 3.76 1.32
CA VAL A 70 -7.34 4.22 0.34
C VAL A 70 -6.97 3.11 -0.64
N GLU A 71 -6.76 1.88 -0.15
CA GLU A 71 -6.48 0.72 -1.00
C GLU A 71 -7.60 0.49 -2.01
N ARG A 72 -8.86 0.46 -1.56
CA ARG A 72 -10.02 0.31 -2.45
C ARG A 72 -10.11 1.43 -3.49
N ALA A 73 -9.77 2.67 -3.13
CA ALA A 73 -9.73 3.78 -4.08
C ALA A 73 -8.61 3.61 -5.13
N MET A 74 -7.45 3.11 -4.72
CA MET A 74 -6.33 2.81 -5.62
C MET A 74 -6.68 1.65 -6.56
N LEU A 75 -7.24 0.56 -6.03
CA LEU A 75 -7.71 -0.58 -6.83
C LEU A 75 -8.76 -0.15 -7.85
N ARG A 76 -9.72 0.72 -7.48
CA ARG A 76 -10.71 1.26 -8.43
C ARG A 76 -10.09 2.04 -9.57
N ARG A 77 -9.09 2.88 -9.24
CA ARG A 77 -8.37 3.67 -10.25
C ARG A 77 -7.55 2.78 -11.17
N ASP A 78 -6.87 1.79 -10.62
CA ASP A 78 -6.00 0.89 -11.37
C ASP A 78 -6.82 -0.04 -12.26
N ALA A 79 -7.90 -0.61 -11.73
CA ALA A 79 -8.83 -1.41 -12.51
C ALA A 79 -9.44 -0.65 -13.70
N ALA A 80 -9.87 0.60 -13.49
CA ALA A 80 -10.38 1.42 -14.57
C ALA A 80 -9.32 1.70 -15.65
N ARG A 81 -8.04 1.73 -15.27
CA ARG A 81 -6.91 1.93 -16.18
C ARG A 81 -6.51 0.64 -16.92
N ILE A 82 -6.46 -0.50 -16.21
CA ILE A 82 -5.97 -1.77 -16.76
C ILE A 82 -7.07 -2.50 -17.53
N TRP A 83 -8.26 -2.60 -16.95
CA TRP A 83 -9.38 -3.38 -17.49
C TRP A 83 -10.49 -2.51 -18.10
N GLY A 84 -10.39 -1.18 -17.98
CA GLY A 84 -11.37 -0.25 -18.50
C GLY A 84 -12.49 0.07 -17.51
N ARG A 85 -13.27 1.12 -17.82
CA ARG A 85 -14.28 1.69 -16.92
C ARG A 85 -15.49 0.79 -16.67
N ASP A 86 -15.68 -0.22 -17.52
CA ASP A 86 -16.74 -1.22 -17.41
C ASP A 86 -16.38 -2.38 -16.45
N TYR A 87 -15.12 -2.43 -15.97
CA TYR A 87 -14.68 -3.50 -15.06
C TYR A 87 -15.52 -3.53 -13.77
N PRO A 88 -16.17 -4.66 -13.45
CA PRO A 88 -17.16 -4.72 -12.38
C PRO A 88 -16.51 -4.85 -11.00
N LEU A 89 -15.95 -3.76 -10.49
CA LEU A 89 -15.51 -3.69 -9.09
C LEU A 89 -16.68 -3.63 -8.10
N ALA A 90 -17.83 -3.12 -8.54
CA ALA A 90 -19.02 -2.97 -7.70
C ALA A 90 -20.01 -4.14 -7.86
N ARG A 91 -19.95 -4.92 -8.94
CA ARG A 91 -20.91 -6.04 -9.18
C ARG A 91 -20.59 -7.26 -8.32
N ALA A 92 -19.33 -7.44 -7.92
CA ALA A 92 -18.88 -8.59 -7.14
C ALA A 92 -19.27 -8.52 -5.66
N GLU A 93 -19.80 -7.39 -5.20
CA GLU A 93 -20.31 -7.15 -3.85
C GLU A 93 -21.85 -7.04 -3.89
N ALA A 94 -22.52 -8.14 -4.24
CA ALA A 94 -23.95 -8.38 -4.01
C ALA A 94 -24.10 -9.79 -3.37
N PRO A 95 -25.04 -9.97 -2.42
CA PRO A 95 -24.97 -10.94 -1.32
C PRO A 95 -24.93 -12.42 -1.73
#